data_AF-A0A2K4G1D8-F1
#
_entry.id   AF-A0A2K4G1D8-F1
#
_cell.length_a   1.000
_cell.length_b   1.000
_cell.length_c   1.000
_cell.angle_alpha   90.00
_cell.angle_beta   90.00
_cell.angle_gamma   90.00
#
_symmetry.space_group_name_H-M   'P 1'
#
loop_
_entity.id
_entity.type
_entity.pdbx_description
1 polymer ?
#
loop_
_entity_poly.entity_id
_entity_poly.type
_entity_poly.pdbx_seq_one_letter_code
_entity_poly.pdbx_strand_id
1 'polypeptide(L)'
;MALIEKLIEHFPVANLCSVFGINRSRYYDHLKRRDQVDPAREQLKDQVIQLHAQSRGSMGARTLSAALKAQSQSVGRFLAGRLMSEAGLCSRQRRPSPYRHSVVQSKFAENLLKRQFEVAGPNQRGPRLTIGSSGPKAAHTKRP
;
A
#
# COMPACT_ATOMS: atom_id res chain seq x y z
N MET A 1 10.66 -24.71 -16.92
CA MET A 1 10.95 -25.30 -18.24
C MET A 1 11.08 -24.26 -19.36
N ALA A 2 11.13 -22.95 -19.05
CA ALA A 2 11.12 -21.86 -20.04
C ALA A 2 12.28 -21.89 -21.07
N LEU A 3 13.43 -22.48 -20.74
CA LEU A 3 14.56 -22.61 -21.65
C LEU A 3 14.34 -23.71 -22.70
N ILE A 4 13.73 -24.84 -22.30
CA ILE A 4 13.35 -25.91 -23.23
C ILE A 4 12.27 -25.39 -24.17
N GLU A 5 11.25 -24.69 -23.65
CA GLU A 5 10.15 -24.13 -24.44
C GLU A 5 10.63 -23.22 -25.59
N LYS A 6 11.66 -22.39 -25.34
CA LYS A 6 12.26 -21.52 -26.37
C LYS A 6 13.06 -22.26 -27.44
N LEU A 7 13.55 -23.46 -27.15
CA LEU A 7 14.46 -24.21 -28.02
C LEU A 7 13.77 -25.35 -28.78
N ILE A 8 12.50 -25.64 -28.46
CA ILE A 8 11.70 -26.68 -29.11
C ILE A 8 11.52 -26.44 -30.61
N GLU A 9 11.51 -25.17 -31.06
CA GLU A 9 11.38 -24.83 -32.48
C GLU A 9 12.57 -25.31 -33.31
N HIS A 10 13.74 -25.51 -32.69
CA HIS A 10 14.97 -25.87 -33.38
C HIS A 10 15.45 -27.29 -33.11
N PHE A 11 15.05 -27.89 -31.98
CA PHE A 11 15.55 -29.20 -31.55
C PHE A 11 14.45 -30.09 -30.98
N PRO A 12 14.54 -31.42 -31.19
CA PRO A 12 13.57 -32.34 -30.62
C PRO A 12 13.65 -32.33 -29.09
N VAL A 13 12.47 -32.36 -28.43
CA VAL A 13 12.31 -32.38 -26.96
C VAL A 13 13.17 -33.45 -26.30
N ALA A 14 13.31 -34.60 -26.96
CA ALA A 14 14.16 -35.71 -26.57
C ALA A 14 15.62 -35.31 -26.30
N ASN A 15 16.21 -34.53 -27.20
CA ASN A 15 17.60 -34.10 -27.12
C ASN A 15 17.75 -32.98 -26.10
N LEU A 16 16.82 -32.03 -26.07
CA LEU A 16 16.80 -30.97 -25.06
C LEU A 16 16.73 -31.54 -23.64
N CYS A 17 15.81 -32.47 -23.39
CA CYS A 17 15.69 -33.16 -22.10
C CYS A 17 16.99 -33.87 -21.71
N SER A 18 17.65 -34.55 -22.67
CA SER A 18 18.94 -35.21 -22.44
C SER A 18 20.05 -34.23 -22.07
N VAL A 19 20.18 -33.12 -22.81
CA VAL A 19 21.23 -32.10 -22.59
C VAL A 19 21.04 -31.41 -21.23
N PHE A 20 19.80 -31.11 -20.85
CA PHE A 20 19.49 -30.47 -19.57
C PHE A 20 19.38 -31.45 -18.39
N GLY A 21 19.57 -32.76 -18.60
CA GLY A 21 19.49 -33.77 -17.54
C GLY A 21 18.09 -33.94 -16.94
N ILE A 22 17.04 -33.66 -17.71
CA ILE A 22 15.64 -33.75 -17.29
C ILE A 22 15.01 -35.00 -17.89
N ASN A 23 14.27 -35.77 -17.08
CA ASN A 23 13.50 -36.91 -17.61
C ASN A 23 12.35 -36.41 -18.50
N ARG A 24 12.15 -37.06 -19.67
CA ARG A 24 11.05 -36.76 -20.59
C ARG A 24 9.69 -36.81 -19.92
N SER A 25 9.46 -37.75 -19.00
CA SER A 25 8.20 -37.83 -18.23
C SER A 25 7.93 -36.55 -17.45
N ARG A 26 8.95 -36.02 -16.76
CA ARG A 26 8.86 -34.78 -15.99
C ARG A 26 8.51 -33.58 -16.87
N TYR A 27 8.99 -33.55 -18.11
CA TYR A 27 8.65 -32.51 -19.07
C TYR A 27 7.16 -32.56 -19.45
N TYR A 28 6.65 -33.74 -19.83
CA TYR A 28 5.23 -33.89 -20.18
C TYR A 28 4.30 -33.71 -18.97
N ASP A 29 4.72 -34.13 -17.78
CA ASP A 29 4.00 -33.88 -16.52
C ASP A 29 3.93 -32.38 -16.18
N HIS A 30 4.98 -31.64 -16.50
CA HIS A 30 4.99 -30.19 -16.35
C HIS A 30 4.00 -29.55 -17.34
N LEU A 31 4.02 -29.98 -18.61
CA LEU A 31 3.09 -29.49 -19.63
C LEU A 31 1.64 -29.75 -19.24
N LYS A 32 1.33 -30.99 -18.83
CA LYS A 32 -0.02 -31.39 -18.39
C LYS A 32 -0.52 -30.57 -17.20
N ARG A 33 0.36 -30.25 -16.23
CA ARG A 33 0.01 -29.43 -15.07
C ARG A 33 -0.13 -27.94 -15.39
N ARG A 34 0.57 -27.45 -16.40
CA ARG A 34 0.49 -26.06 -16.85
C ARG A 34 -0.87 -25.75 -17.48
N ASP A 35 -1.38 -26.69 -18.29
CA ASP A 35 -2.64 -26.50 -19.02
C ASP A 35 -3.88 -26.82 -18.17
N GLN A 36 -3.69 -27.41 -16.99
CA GLN A 36 -4.79 -27.66 -16.05
C GLN A 36 -5.07 -26.43 -15.19
N VAL A 37 -6.08 -25.68 -15.59
CA VAL A 37 -6.73 -24.69 -14.73
C VAL A 37 -7.64 -25.44 -13.77
N ASP A 38 -7.36 -25.35 -12.47
CA ASP A 38 -8.21 -25.90 -11.41
C ASP A 38 -9.38 -24.93 -11.14
N PRO A 39 -10.62 -25.27 -11.51
CA PRO A 39 -11.76 -24.36 -11.38
C PRO A 39 -12.05 -24.02 -9.91
N ALA A 40 -11.78 -24.94 -8.97
CA ALA A 40 -11.95 -24.66 -7.55
C ALA A 40 -10.95 -23.59 -7.07
N ARG A 41 -9.73 -23.60 -7.64
CA ARG A 41 -8.72 -22.60 -7.33
C ARG A 41 -9.06 -21.23 -7.90
N GLU A 42 -9.64 -21.17 -9.10
CA GLU A 42 -10.12 -19.90 -9.67
C GLU A 42 -11.23 -19.29 -8.83
N GLN A 43 -12.21 -20.10 -8.41
CA GLN A 43 -13.27 -19.64 -7.50
C GLN A 43 -12.71 -19.09 -6.19
N LEU A 44 -11.71 -19.75 -5.61
CA LEU A 44 -11.00 -19.25 -4.41
C LEU A 44 -10.30 -17.92 -4.68
N LYS A 45 -9.68 -17.77 -5.85
CA LYS A 45 -9.00 -16.53 -6.25
C LYS A 45 -9.99 -15.38 -6.39
N ASP A 46 -11.15 -15.61 -7.00
CA ASP A 46 -12.19 -14.59 -7.15
C ASP A 46 -12.73 -14.11 -5.80
N GLN A 47 -12.95 -15.04 -4.87
CA GLN A 47 -13.37 -14.68 -3.51
C GLN A 47 -12.32 -13.87 -2.77
N VAL A 48 -11.04 -14.20 -2.93
CA VAL A 48 -9.93 -13.41 -2.37
C VAL A 48 -9.93 -11.98 -2.93
N ILE A 49 -10.17 -11.81 -4.23
CA ILE A 49 -10.27 -10.50 -4.87
C ILE A 49 -11.46 -9.71 -4.30
N GLN A 50 -12.63 -10.34 -4.17
CA GLN A 50 -13.82 -9.71 -3.61
C GLN A 50 -13.61 -9.25 -2.16
N LEU A 51 -13.06 -10.12 -1.31
CA LEU A 51 -12.77 -9.80 0.10
C LEU A 51 -11.73 -8.68 0.24
N HIS A 52 -10.69 -8.70 -0.60
CA HIS A 52 -9.69 -7.63 -0.64
C HIS A 52 -10.33 -6.29 -1.05
N ALA A 53 -11.18 -6.29 -2.06
CA ALA A 53 -11.91 -5.11 -2.52
C ALA A 53 -12.86 -4.56 -1.43
N GLN A 54 -13.59 -5.42 -0.71
CA GLN A 54 -14.45 -5.04 0.42
C GLN A 54 -13.67 -4.30 1.51
N SER A 55 -12.42 -4.72 1.76
CA SER A 55 -11.52 -4.08 2.72
C SER A 55 -10.84 -2.80 2.20
N ARG A 56 -11.16 -2.38 0.96
CA ARG A 56 -10.48 -1.29 0.24
C ARG A 56 -8.97 -1.49 0.14
N GLY A 57 -8.55 -2.74 0.01
CA GLY A 57 -7.16 -3.17 -0.12
C GLY A 57 -6.30 -3.16 1.14
N SER A 58 -6.93 -3.11 2.32
CA SER A 58 -6.23 -3.26 3.59
C SER A 58 -6.00 -4.72 3.97
N MET A 59 -6.83 -5.66 3.51
CA MET A 59 -6.78 -7.06 3.92
C MET A 59 -5.52 -7.77 3.39
N GLY A 60 -4.71 -8.31 4.31
CA GLY A 60 -3.55 -9.16 3.98
C GLY A 60 -3.84 -10.65 4.16
N ALA A 61 -2.85 -11.49 3.88
CA ALA A 61 -3.01 -12.95 3.86
C ALA A 61 -3.59 -13.56 5.14
N ARG A 62 -3.22 -13.02 6.32
CA ARG A 62 -3.77 -13.50 7.61
C ARG A 62 -5.27 -13.20 7.73
N THR A 63 -5.63 -11.93 7.49
CA THR A 63 -7.01 -11.46 7.59
C THR A 63 -7.90 -12.11 6.52
N LEU A 64 -7.39 -12.30 5.30
CA LEU A 64 -8.06 -13.07 4.24
C LEU A 64 -8.30 -14.51 4.68
N SER A 65 -7.30 -15.19 5.26
CA SER A 65 -7.50 -16.57 5.74
C SER A 65 -8.58 -16.65 6.83
N ALA A 66 -8.69 -15.65 7.70
CA ALA A 66 -9.73 -15.60 8.71
C ALA A 66 -11.12 -15.35 8.09
N ALA A 67 -11.21 -14.45 7.11
CA ALA A 67 -12.44 -14.16 6.38
C ALA A 67 -12.94 -15.37 5.57
N LEU A 68 -12.04 -16.07 4.87
CA LEU A 68 -12.37 -17.29 4.13
C LEU A 68 -12.83 -18.42 5.06
N LYS A 69 -12.20 -18.57 6.23
CA LYS A 69 -12.64 -19.52 7.25
C LYS A 69 -14.04 -19.20 7.78
N ALA A 70 -14.37 -17.93 7.94
CA ALA A 70 -15.72 -17.50 8.31
C ALA A 70 -16.76 -17.85 7.22
N GLN A 71 -16.34 -17.93 5.96
CA GLN A 71 -17.14 -18.37 4.82
C GLN A 71 -17.08 -19.89 4.58
N SER A 72 -16.75 -20.69 5.60
CA SER A 72 -16.64 -22.16 5.56
C SER A 72 -15.54 -22.74 4.66
N GLN A 73 -14.60 -21.92 4.19
CA GLN A 73 -13.44 -22.39 3.44
C GLN A 73 -12.19 -22.51 4.31
N SER A 74 -11.65 -23.72 4.41
CA SER A 74 -10.45 -24.01 5.20
C SER A 74 -9.17 -23.61 4.46
N VAL A 75 -8.97 -22.30 4.25
CA VAL A 75 -7.76 -21.76 3.61
C VAL A 75 -6.73 -21.35 4.66
N GLY A 76 -5.53 -21.90 4.57
CA GLY A 76 -4.40 -21.51 5.42
C GLY A 76 -3.76 -20.19 4.98
N ARG A 77 -3.02 -19.52 5.89
CA ARG A 77 -2.34 -18.23 5.60
C ARG A 77 -1.44 -18.30 4.36
N PHE A 78 -0.74 -19.42 4.15
CA PHE A 78 0.21 -19.57 3.04
C PHE A 78 -0.50 -19.73 1.69
N LEU A 79 -1.65 -20.41 1.69
CA LEU A 79 -2.48 -20.53 0.49
C LEU A 79 -3.11 -19.18 0.16
N ALA A 80 -3.66 -18.46 1.15
CA ALA A 80 -4.17 -17.11 0.96
C ALA A 80 -3.08 -16.16 0.41
N GLY A 81 -1.85 -16.24 0.93
CA GLY A 81 -0.72 -15.46 0.41
C GLY A 81 -0.36 -15.79 -1.05
N ARG A 82 -0.37 -17.08 -1.43
CA ARG A 82 -0.18 -17.50 -2.82
C ARG A 82 -1.28 -16.98 -3.73
N LEU A 83 -2.54 -17.10 -3.33
CA LEU A 83 -3.68 -16.57 -4.09
C LEU A 83 -3.60 -15.05 -4.26
N MET A 84 -3.16 -14.31 -3.23
CA MET A 84 -2.89 -12.87 -3.36
C MET A 84 -1.81 -12.59 -4.40
N SER A 85 -0.68 -13.29 -4.36
CA SER A 85 0.40 -13.11 -5.34
C SER A 85 -0.04 -13.47 -6.76
N GLU A 86 -0.77 -14.57 -6.93
CA GLU A 86 -1.35 -15.00 -8.21
C GLU A 86 -2.38 -13.99 -8.75
N ALA A 87 -3.05 -13.24 -7.87
CA ALA A 87 -3.99 -12.18 -8.23
C ALA A 87 -3.35 -10.78 -8.31
N GLY A 88 -2.03 -10.65 -8.05
CA GLY A 88 -1.35 -9.35 -8.03
C GLY A 88 -1.80 -8.42 -6.89
N LEU A 89 -2.37 -8.97 -5.81
CA LEU A 89 -2.89 -8.21 -4.69
C LEU A 89 -1.82 -7.96 -3.63
N CYS A 90 -1.70 -6.70 -3.22
CA CYS A 90 -0.87 -6.29 -2.08
C CYS A 90 -1.76 -5.62 -1.03
N SER A 91 -1.54 -5.93 0.24
CA SER A 91 -2.18 -5.22 1.35
C SER A 91 -1.48 -3.88 1.53
N ARG A 92 -2.25 -2.79 1.58
CA ARG A 92 -1.73 -1.45 1.83
C ARG A 92 -2.52 -0.80 2.95
N GLN A 93 -1.80 -0.32 3.96
CA GLN A 93 -2.42 0.49 5.01
C GLN A 93 -2.96 1.78 4.41
N ARG A 94 -4.22 2.10 4.71
CA ARG A 94 -4.82 3.36 4.34
C ARG A 94 -4.02 4.49 4.96
N ARG A 95 -3.47 5.38 4.14
CA ARG A 95 -2.89 6.62 4.61
C ARG A 95 -4.03 7.61 4.87
N PRO A 96 -4.06 8.28 6.04
CA PRO A 96 -4.99 9.38 6.24
C PRO A 96 -4.72 10.46 5.20
N SER A 97 -5.78 11.12 4.73
CA SER A 97 -5.61 12.31 3.89
C SER A 97 -4.83 13.34 4.70
N PRO A 98 -3.77 13.95 4.16
CA PRO A 98 -3.18 15.11 4.81
C PRO A 98 -4.28 16.17 4.91
N TYR A 99 -4.63 16.51 6.15
CA TYR A 99 -5.43 17.65 6.60
C TYR A 99 -6.34 18.32 5.55
N ARG A 100 -7.66 18.12 5.65
CA ARG A 100 -8.62 18.96 4.92
C ARG A 100 -8.60 20.35 5.56
N HIS A 101 -7.85 21.28 5.00
CA HIS A 101 -7.99 22.69 5.34
C HIS A 101 -9.39 23.13 4.88
N SER A 102 -10.33 23.31 5.81
CA SER A 102 -11.57 24.00 5.47
C SER A 102 -11.26 25.50 5.43
N VAL A 103 -11.36 26.11 4.25
CA VAL A 103 -11.27 27.57 4.07
C VAL A 103 -12.43 28.29 4.80
N VAL A 104 -13.49 27.54 5.12
CA VAL A 104 -14.68 28.02 5.82
C VAL A 104 -14.51 27.83 7.33
N GLN A 105 -14.87 28.85 8.12
CA GLN A 105 -14.94 28.75 9.58
C GLN A 105 -15.78 27.52 10.00
N SER A 106 -15.27 26.76 10.97
CA SER A 106 -16.01 25.64 11.54
C SER A 106 -17.30 26.16 12.17
N LYS A 107 -18.46 25.82 11.59
CA LYS A 107 -19.78 26.10 12.16
C LYS A 107 -19.98 25.47 13.54
N PHE A 108 -19.11 24.53 13.94
CA PHE A 108 -19.27 23.72 15.14
C PHE A 108 -18.75 24.37 16.43
N ALA A 109 -17.92 25.41 16.35
CA ALA A 109 -17.38 26.06 17.53
C ALA A 109 -17.40 27.58 17.38
N GLU A 110 -18.26 28.23 18.15
CA GLU A 110 -18.28 29.67 18.28
C GLU A 110 -16.99 30.16 18.95
N ASN A 111 -16.52 31.36 18.56
CA ASN A 111 -15.36 32.01 19.16
C ASN A 111 -15.73 32.61 20.53
N LEU A 112 -15.94 31.73 21.53
CA LEU A 112 -16.33 32.12 22.89
C LEU A 112 -15.28 33.00 23.57
N LEU A 113 -14.00 32.83 23.20
CA LEU A 113 -12.90 33.66 23.70
C LEU A 113 -12.83 35.05 23.03
N LYS A 114 -13.67 35.32 22.02
CA LYS A 114 -13.68 36.56 21.21
C LYS A 114 -12.29 36.99 20.73
N ARG A 115 -11.40 36.02 20.48
CA ARG A 115 -10.03 36.30 20.03
C ARG A 115 -10.03 36.62 18.54
N GLN A 116 -9.31 37.65 18.14
CA GLN A 116 -9.14 38.00 16.74
C GLN A 116 -8.11 37.06 16.09
N PHE A 117 -8.59 36.06 15.36
CA PHE A 117 -7.76 35.10 14.63
C PHE A 117 -7.42 35.55 13.21
N GLU A 118 -8.02 36.64 12.72
CA GLU A 118 -7.65 37.28 11.46
C GLU A 118 -6.35 38.07 11.62
N VAL A 119 -5.35 37.69 10.84
CA VAL A 119 -4.00 38.28 10.86
C VAL A 119 -3.53 38.52 9.44
N ALA A 120 -2.91 39.67 9.20
CA ALA A 120 -2.39 40.04 7.89
C ALA A 120 -1.08 39.30 7.54
N GLY A 121 -0.39 38.76 8.54
CA GLY A 121 0.81 37.95 8.36
C GLY A 121 1.18 37.10 9.58
N PRO A 122 2.04 36.09 9.41
CA PRO A 122 2.48 35.20 10.49
C PRO A 122 3.20 35.98 11.62
N ASN A 123 3.06 35.51 12.87
CA ASN A 123 3.68 36.08 14.08
C ASN A 123 3.26 37.51 14.47
N GLN A 124 2.13 38.02 13.99
CA GLN A 124 1.66 39.37 14.36
C GLN A 124 0.77 39.42 15.60
N ARG A 125 0.29 38.28 16.13
CA ARG A 125 -0.60 38.21 17.31
C ARG A 125 -0.16 37.14 18.31
N GLY A 126 1.09 37.22 18.76
CA GLY A 126 1.59 36.52 19.95
C GLY A 126 1.96 37.54 21.04
N PRO A 127 2.02 37.15 22.32
CA PRO A 127 2.51 38.05 23.36
C PRO A 127 3.92 38.50 22.98
N ARG A 128 4.12 39.82 22.87
CA ARG A 128 5.43 40.41 22.64
C ARG A 128 6.29 40.12 23.87
N LEU A 129 7.09 39.05 23.83
CA LEU A 129 8.15 38.81 24.79
C LEU A 129 9.18 39.93 24.62
N THR A 130 9.00 41.01 25.38
CA THR A 130 10.05 42.00 25.57
C THR A 130 11.07 41.39 26.53
N ILE A 131 12.04 40.68 25.97
CA ILE A 131 13.24 40.33 26.70
C ILE A 131 14.00 41.64 26.88
N GLY A 132 14.08 42.12 28.13
CA GLY A 132 14.76 43.36 28.46
C GLY A 132 16.22 43.32 28.05
N SER A 133 16.68 44.41 27.44
CA SER A 133 18.09 44.75 27.38
C SER A 133 18.28 46.23 27.73
N SER A 134 18.79 46.43 28.95
CA SER A 134 19.84 47.39 29.34
C SER A 134 19.85 48.81 28.74
N GLY A 135 19.56 49.79 29.60
CA GLY A 135 20.45 50.94 29.91
C GLY A 135 20.57 52.09 28.88
N PRO A 136 20.58 53.36 29.34
CA PRO A 136 20.56 54.52 28.46
C PRO A 136 21.95 54.80 27.86
N LYS A 137 22.03 55.08 26.55
CA LYS A 137 23.22 55.68 25.93
C LYS A 137 22.99 57.17 25.68
N ALA A 138 23.98 57.93 26.15
CA ALA A 138 24.04 59.36 26.32
C ALA A 138 23.79 60.18 25.04
N ALA A 139 23.29 61.38 25.27
CA ALA A 139 23.22 62.46 24.31
C ALA A 139 24.62 62.85 23.79
N HIS A 140 24.73 63.04 22.47
CA HIS A 140 25.74 63.90 21.90
C HIS A 140 25.11 64.71 20.75
N THR A 141 24.90 65.99 21.04
CA THR A 141 24.68 67.05 20.07
C THR A 141 25.90 67.19 19.16
N LYS A 142 25.67 67.42 17.85
CA LYS A 142 26.26 68.56 17.14
C LYS A 142 25.53 68.79 15.80
N ARG A 143 24.93 69.98 15.72
CA ARG A 143 24.65 70.78 14.51
C ARG A 143 25.98 71.16 13.81
N PRO A 144 26.02 71.72 12.59
CA PRO A 144 25.08 72.69 11.98
C PRO A 144 23.95 72.09 11.15
#